data_AF-A0A8T7JJ05-F1
#
_entry.id   AF-A0A8T7JJ05-F1
#
_cell.length_a   1.000
_cell.length_b   1.000
_cell.length_c   1.000
_cell.angle_alpha   90.00
_cell.angle_beta   90.00
_cell.angle_gamma   90.00
#
_symmetry.space_group_name_H-M   'P 1'
#
loop_
_entity.id
_entity.type
_entity.pdbx_description
1 polymer ?
#
loop_
_entity_poly.entity_id
_entity_poly.type
_entity_poly.pdbx_seq_one_letter_code
_entity_poly.pdbx_strand_id
1 'polypeptide(L)'
;MKRLLLSAISVAALTACGGGSGGSSSTTGQISGITGLGYKTASQSGVINQNNEFNFKDGETITLFLGGAELASAPVQHSMTLMNFFPTLPSDAAGLRQALRLPEYARETL
;
A
#
# COMPACT_ATOMS: atom_id res chain seq x y z
N MET A 1 -39.69 54.52 41.45
CA MET A 1 -38.89 53.27 41.38
C MET A 1 -37.74 53.52 40.42
N LYS A 2 -36.51 53.63 40.96
CA LYS A 2 -35.31 54.08 40.22
C LYS A 2 -34.77 52.93 39.36
N ARG A 3 -34.58 53.21 38.07
CA ARG A 3 -33.78 52.40 37.13
C ARG A 3 -32.31 52.73 37.36
N LEU A 4 -31.42 51.74 37.35
CA LEU A 4 -30.03 51.85 36.88
C LEU A 4 -29.23 50.55 37.07
N LEU A 5 -28.25 50.38 36.16
CA LEU A 5 -27.10 49.44 36.10
C LEU A 5 -27.36 48.15 35.30
N LEU A 6 -27.04 48.13 33.99
CA LEU A 6 -25.72 47.84 33.38
C LEU A 6 -25.10 46.52 33.86
N SER A 7 -25.12 45.50 33.01
CA SER A 7 -23.95 44.64 32.83
C SER A 7 -23.95 44.07 31.41
N ALA A 8 -22.85 44.36 30.71
CA ALA A 8 -22.53 43.88 29.39
C ALA A 8 -22.21 42.39 29.42
N ILE A 9 -22.59 41.64 28.38
CA ILE A 9 -21.89 40.39 28.07
C ILE A 9 -21.79 40.18 26.57
N SER A 10 -20.55 39.90 26.18
CA SER A 10 -19.97 40.01 24.87
C SER A 10 -20.56 39.10 23.80
N VAL A 11 -20.51 39.65 22.59
CA VAL A 11 -20.42 38.94 21.31
C VAL A 11 -19.33 37.86 21.39
N ALA A 12 -19.70 36.62 21.11
CA ALA A 12 -18.75 35.57 20.72
C ALA A 12 -19.35 34.82 19.52
N ALA A 13 -19.18 35.41 18.32
CA ALA A 13 -19.33 34.69 17.06
C ALA A 13 -18.10 33.80 16.86
N LEU A 14 -18.17 32.56 17.35
CA LEU A 14 -17.16 31.54 17.07
C LEU A 14 -17.52 30.83 15.75
N THR A 15 -17.30 31.50 14.62
CA THR A 15 -17.24 30.83 13.31
C THR A 15 -15.79 30.46 13.03
N ALA A 16 -15.37 29.27 13.44
CA ALA A 16 -14.09 28.70 13.03
C ALA A 16 -14.14 27.17 13.06
N CYS A 17 -15.05 26.58 12.27
CA CYS A 17 -14.89 25.18 11.86
C CYS A 17 -14.05 25.16 10.58
N GLY A 18 -12.75 25.40 10.73
CA GLY A 18 -11.74 25.29 9.69
C GLY A 18 -10.94 24.01 9.86
N GLY A 19 -11.62 22.87 9.91
CA GLY A 19 -10.98 21.55 9.96
C GLY A 19 -10.55 21.14 8.56
N GLY A 20 -9.41 21.64 8.10
CA GLY A 20 -8.76 21.15 6.88
C GLY A 20 -8.30 19.71 7.09
N SER A 21 -9.13 18.74 6.72
CA SER A 21 -8.71 17.35 6.59
C SER A 21 -7.77 17.26 5.40
N GLY A 22 -6.48 17.48 5.65
CA GLY A 22 -5.39 17.10 4.74
C GLY A 22 -5.33 15.58 4.67
N GLY A 23 -6.34 14.97 4.05
CA GLY A 23 -6.34 13.58 3.70
C GLY A 23 -5.23 13.38 2.69
N SER A 24 -4.11 12.82 3.13
CA SER A 24 -3.16 12.28 2.19
C SER A 24 -3.82 11.02 1.64
N SER A 25 -4.53 11.19 0.52
CA SER A 25 -5.31 10.15 -0.14
C SER A 25 -4.44 8.92 -0.31
N SER A 26 -4.80 7.85 0.40
CA SER A 26 -4.21 6.55 0.16
C SER A 26 -4.73 6.07 -1.20
N THR A 27 -3.81 5.63 -2.04
CA THR A 27 -4.11 5.03 -3.34
C THR A 27 -4.11 3.52 -3.20
N THR A 28 -4.94 2.84 -3.98
CA THR A 28 -4.95 1.38 -4.08
C THR A 28 -4.28 0.95 -5.37
N GLY A 29 -3.27 0.08 -5.27
CA GLY A 29 -2.60 -0.55 -6.40
C GLY A 29 -2.82 -2.05 -6.42
N GLN A 30 -2.33 -2.70 -7.48
CA GLN A 30 -2.42 -4.15 -7.66
C GLN A 30 -1.06 -4.76 -7.97
N ILE A 31 -0.79 -5.95 -7.41
CA ILE A 31 0.41 -6.75 -7.69
C ILE A 31 -0.01 -8.11 -8.26
N SER A 32 -0.09 -8.19 -9.59
CA SER A 32 -0.55 -9.39 -10.30
C SER A 32 0.25 -10.63 -9.87
N GLY A 33 -0.48 -11.68 -9.48
CA GLY A 33 0.12 -12.97 -9.10
C GLY A 33 0.64 -13.06 -7.66
N ILE A 34 0.43 -12.03 -6.83
CA ILE A 34 0.84 -12.03 -5.42
C ILE A 34 -0.38 -11.80 -4.51
N THR A 35 -0.65 -12.71 -3.59
CA THR A 35 -1.66 -12.58 -2.53
C THR A 35 -1.10 -13.13 -1.21
N GLY A 36 -1.61 -12.66 -0.08
CA GLY A 36 -1.27 -13.21 1.24
C GLY A 36 0.11 -12.83 1.80
N LEU A 37 0.96 -12.18 1.01
CA LEU A 37 2.22 -11.62 1.51
C LEU A 37 1.97 -10.36 2.34
N GLY A 38 2.74 -10.20 3.42
CA GLY A 38 2.80 -8.94 4.14
C GLY A 38 3.48 -7.87 3.27
N TYR A 39 3.09 -6.61 3.43
CA TYR A 39 3.77 -5.50 2.80
C TYR A 39 3.92 -4.33 3.75
N LYS A 40 4.94 -3.51 3.51
CA LYS A 40 5.17 -2.24 4.18
C LYS A 40 5.66 -1.19 3.20
N THR A 41 5.16 0.03 3.35
CA THR A 41 5.70 1.25 2.74
C THR A 41 6.08 2.24 3.85
N ALA A 42 6.47 3.46 3.50
CA ALA A 42 6.77 4.49 4.49
C ALA A 42 5.54 4.85 5.35
N SER A 43 4.34 4.85 4.77
CA SER A 43 3.10 5.24 5.48
C SER A 43 2.04 4.15 5.61
N GLN A 44 2.18 3.02 4.91
CA GLN A 44 1.19 1.96 4.90
C GLN A 44 1.81 0.61 5.24
N SER A 45 0.98 -0.31 5.76
CA SER A 45 1.36 -1.71 5.94
C SER A 45 0.11 -2.58 5.97
N GLY A 46 0.25 -3.84 5.58
CA GLY A 46 -0.88 -4.78 5.57
C GLY A 46 -0.51 -6.09 4.90
N VAL A 47 -1.52 -6.77 4.37
CA VAL A 47 -1.38 -8.01 3.61
C VAL A 47 -2.00 -7.78 2.23
N ILE A 48 -1.33 -8.24 1.17
CA ILE A 48 -1.87 -8.17 -0.20
C ILE A 48 -3.14 -9.03 -0.25
N ASN A 49 -4.27 -8.42 -0.59
CA ASN A 49 -5.58 -9.08 -0.48
C ASN A 49 -5.83 -10.10 -1.61
N GLN A 50 -6.99 -10.75 -1.60
CA GLN A 50 -7.37 -11.76 -2.59
C GLN A 50 -7.54 -11.21 -4.02
N ASN A 51 -7.77 -9.90 -4.15
CA ASN A 51 -7.85 -9.19 -5.44
C ASN A 51 -6.48 -8.68 -5.90
N ASN A 52 -5.38 -9.12 -5.26
CA ASN A 52 -4.02 -8.63 -5.48
C ASN A 52 -3.79 -7.16 -5.08
N GLU A 53 -4.65 -6.56 -4.26
CA GLU A 53 -4.60 -5.13 -3.96
C GLU A 53 -3.81 -4.79 -2.69
N PHE A 54 -3.26 -3.58 -2.68
CA PHE A 54 -2.57 -2.98 -1.54
C PHE A 54 -2.72 -1.46 -1.54
N ASN A 55 -2.59 -0.85 -0.36
CA ASN A 55 -2.69 0.60 -0.18
C ASN A 55 -1.32 1.25 -0.04
N PHE A 56 -1.11 2.40 -0.68
CA PHE A 56 0.16 3.12 -0.71
C PHE A 56 -0.02 4.64 -0.95
N LYS A 57 1.07 5.41 -0.89
CA LYS A 57 1.15 6.77 -1.45
C LYS A 57 2.20 6.86 -2.56
N ASP A 58 1.93 7.66 -3.58
CA ASP A 58 2.84 7.81 -4.73
C ASP A 58 4.26 8.21 -4.29
N GLY A 59 5.27 7.63 -4.94
CA GLY A 59 6.68 7.88 -4.63
C GLY A 59 7.26 7.05 -3.48
N GLU A 60 6.46 6.21 -2.82
CA GLU A 60 6.96 5.28 -1.80
C GLU A 60 7.69 4.06 -2.40
N THR A 61 8.39 3.33 -1.54
CA THR A 61 8.91 1.98 -1.82
C THR A 61 8.06 0.97 -1.08
N ILE A 62 7.75 -0.14 -1.74
CA ILE A 62 7.06 -1.29 -1.14
C ILE A 62 8.07 -2.39 -0.87
N THR A 63 8.02 -2.92 0.35
CA THR A 63 8.79 -4.08 0.79
C THR A 63 7.83 -5.23 1.07
N LEU A 64 8.10 -6.40 0.50
CA LEU A 64 7.30 -7.62 0.68
C LEU A 64 7.89 -8.50 1.79
N PHE A 65 7.01 -9.10 2.58
CA PHE A 65 7.35 -9.96 3.70
C PHE A 65 6.61 -11.29 3.64
N LEU A 66 7.29 -12.35 4.06
CA LEU A 66 6.67 -13.63 4.40
C LEU A 66 6.95 -13.95 5.86
N GLY A 67 5.92 -13.87 6.70
CA GLY A 67 6.08 -13.89 8.14
C GLY A 67 6.95 -12.71 8.61
N GLY A 68 8.12 -13.01 9.17
CA GLY A 68 9.10 -12.01 9.61
C GLY A 68 10.25 -11.75 8.64
N ALA A 69 10.31 -12.45 7.50
CA ALA A 69 11.40 -12.34 6.54
C ALA A 69 11.06 -11.34 5.43
N GLU A 70 11.96 -10.38 5.18
CA GLU A 70 11.92 -9.53 3.99
C GLU A 70 12.28 -10.36 2.76
N LEU A 71 11.46 -10.26 1.71
CA LEU A 71 11.66 -10.99 0.46
C LEU A 71 12.31 -10.11 -0.62
N ALA A 72 11.72 -8.94 -0.87
CA ALA A 72 12.16 -8.02 -1.91
C ALA A 72 11.53 -6.63 -1.71
N SER A 73 12.14 -5.63 -2.31
CA SER A 73 11.67 -4.25 -2.32
C SER A 73 11.68 -3.65 -3.73
N ALA A 74 10.71 -2.80 -4.04
CA ALA A 74 10.64 -2.10 -5.32
C ALA A 74 9.95 -0.72 -5.18
N PRO A 75 10.23 0.24 -6.07
CA PRO A 75 9.45 1.46 -6.16
C PRO A 75 7.98 1.13 -6.43
N VAL A 76 7.07 1.76 -5.69
CA VAL A 76 5.64 1.52 -5.84
C VAL A 76 5.12 2.04 -7.18
N GLN A 77 4.21 1.27 -7.77
CA GLN A 77 3.46 1.63 -8.96
C GLN A 77 2.00 1.18 -8.79
N HIS A 78 1.07 1.74 -9.57
CA HIS A 78 -0.34 1.36 -9.51
C HIS A 78 -0.60 -0.08 -9.97
N SER A 79 0.20 -0.57 -10.93
CA SER A 79 0.15 -1.94 -11.43
C SER A 79 1.55 -2.53 -11.41
N MET A 80 1.72 -3.58 -10.61
CA MET A 80 2.98 -4.27 -10.39
C MET A 80 2.81 -5.76 -10.69
N THR A 81 3.94 -6.43 -10.87
CA THR A 81 4.09 -7.87 -11.08
C THR A 81 5.27 -8.36 -10.27
N LEU A 82 5.46 -9.68 -10.22
CA LEU A 82 6.66 -10.29 -9.62
C LEU A 82 7.96 -9.72 -10.23
N MET A 83 7.96 -9.36 -11.51
CA MET A 83 9.16 -8.90 -12.22
C MET A 83 9.62 -7.51 -11.78
N ASN A 84 8.74 -6.68 -11.19
CA ASN A 84 9.14 -5.41 -10.61
C ASN A 84 10.08 -5.60 -9.40
N PHE A 85 9.96 -6.72 -8.71
CA PHE A 85 10.78 -7.07 -7.54
C PHE A 85 12.01 -7.89 -7.92
N PHE A 86 11.92 -8.65 -9.01
CA PHE A 86 12.97 -9.57 -9.46
C PHE A 86 13.29 -9.37 -10.95
N PRO A 87 13.87 -8.21 -11.34
CA PRO A 87 14.06 -7.85 -12.75
C PRO A 87 15.07 -8.72 -13.50
N THR A 88 15.86 -9.52 -12.78
CA THR A 88 16.83 -10.46 -13.37
C THR A 88 16.24 -11.83 -13.65
N LEU A 89 15.00 -12.10 -13.22
CA LEU A 89 14.34 -13.35 -13.53
C LEU A 89 13.85 -13.34 -14.98
N PRO A 90 13.96 -14.49 -15.67
CA PRO A 90 13.38 -14.63 -17.00
C PRO A 90 11.86 -14.46 -16.95
N SER A 91 11.31 -13.81 -17.97
CA SER A 91 9.88 -13.55 -18.10
C SER A 91 9.07 -14.74 -18.62
N ASP A 92 9.75 -15.83 -19.02
CA ASP A 92 9.13 -17.06 -19.50
C ASP A 92 9.40 -18.25 -18.58
N ALA A 93 8.51 -19.25 -18.64
CA ALA A 93 8.56 -20.42 -17.77
C ALA A 93 9.81 -21.30 -17.98
N ALA A 94 10.35 -21.37 -19.20
CA ALA A 94 11.52 -22.19 -19.49
C ALA A 94 12.78 -21.53 -18.92
N GLY A 95 12.94 -20.21 -19.13
CA GLY A 95 13.99 -19.41 -18.54
C GLY A 95 13.94 -19.44 -17.02
N LEU A 96 12.75 -19.26 -16.42
CA LEU A 96 12.61 -19.27 -14.96
C LEU A 96 13.01 -20.62 -14.36
N ARG A 97 12.61 -21.73 -14.99
CA ARG A 97 13.03 -23.09 -14.60
C ARG A 97 14.55 -23.24 -14.65
N GLN A 98 15.16 -22.80 -15.75
CA GLN A 98 16.60 -22.88 -15.92
C GLN A 98 17.34 -22.06 -14.86
N ALA A 99 16.87 -20.84 -14.58
CA ALA A 99 17.45 -19.95 -13.58
C ALA A 99 17.35 -20.54 -12.17
N LEU A 100 16.21 -21.16 -11.84
CA LEU A 100 15.97 -21.79 -10.54
C LEU A 100 16.48 -23.23 -10.45
N ARG A 101 17.10 -23.76 -11.52
CA ARG A 101 17.53 -25.16 -11.63
C ARG A 101 16.42 -26.15 -11.24
N LEU A 102 15.18 -25.81 -11.57
CA LEU A 102 14.05 -26.70 -11.33
C LEU A 102 14.17 -27.90 -12.29
N PRO A 103 13.89 -29.13 -11.84
CA PRO A 103 13.75 -30.24 -12.76
C PRO A 103 12.67 -29.89 -13.80
N GLU A 104 12.85 -30.34 -15.05
CA GLU A 104 11.71 -30.38 -15.96
C GLU A 104 10.62 -31.17 -15.25
N TYR A 105 9.44 -30.56 -15.10
CA TYR A 105 8.32 -31.32 -14.58
C TYR A 105 8.05 -32.35 -15.66
N ALA A 106 8.50 -33.60 -15.43
CA ALA A 106 7.95 -34.73 -16.14
C ALA A 106 6.44 -34.55 -15.98
N ARG A 107 5.75 -34.27 -17.08
CA ARG A 107 4.30 -34.29 -17.05
C ARG A 107 3.96 -35.69 -16.58
N GLU A 108 3.55 -35.84 -15.33
CA GLU A 108 2.91 -37.07 -14.90
C GLU A 108 1.72 -37.20 -15.83
N THR A 109 1.87 -38.09 -16.79
CA THR A 109 0.83 -38.45 -17.76
C THR A 109 -0.36 -38.89 -16.94
N LEU A 110 -1.39 -38.03 -16.89
CA LEU A 110 -2.74 -38.40 -16.47
C LEU A 110 -3.31 -39.44 -17.43
#